data_AF-A0A1B6L2B1-F1
#
_entry.id   AF-A0A1B6L2B1-F1
#
_cell.length_a   1.000
_cell.length_b   1.000
_cell.length_c   1.000
_cell.angle_alpha   90.00
_cell.angle_beta   90.00
_cell.angle_gamma   90.00
#
_symmetry.space_group_name_H-M   'P 1'
#
loop_
_entity.id
_entity.type
_entity.pdbx_description
1 polymer ?
#
loop_
_entity_poly.entity_id
_entity_poly.type
_entity_poly.pdbx_seq_one_letter_code
_entity_poly.pdbx_strand_id
1 'polypeptide(L)'
;HCISGDFGDNRQMSAGVAVSFRRKFGRPVLSDCVTRSLTFQQAVGEAAVYGLVTKPIYSTKPTLQSYDEAFQHLIDDFIGKGFKKLICPPMGCMRNKIALSHFAKNIVNFHHKTDAEVIIVVSNERNSRGLRNGLQHQEFVDSLRMNIKKELHLNRSEPHDMSTTIGPAPRASGEISHTSAETPPHIVSGPPPSQLPSNTSRSASVVS
;
A
#
# COMPACT_ATOMS: atom_id res chain seq x y z
N HIS A 1 -0.04 3.77 4.20
CA HIS A 1 -0.03 2.99 5.47
C HIS A 1 -1.39 3.12 6.15
N CYS A 2 -1.79 2.24 7.08
CA CYS A 2 -3.11 2.37 7.74
C CYS A 2 -3.04 3.20 9.03
N ILE A 3 -4.05 4.05 9.23
CA ILE A 3 -4.26 4.90 10.42
C ILE A 3 -5.72 4.83 10.89
N SER A 4 -6.01 5.49 12.01
CA SER A 4 -7.37 5.76 12.52
C SER A 4 -7.79 7.21 12.26
N GLY A 5 -9.09 7.50 12.25
CA GLY A 5 -9.65 8.82 11.94
C GLY A 5 -9.75 9.77 13.14
N ASP A 6 -9.31 9.36 14.32
CA ASP A 6 -9.26 10.17 15.54
C ASP A 6 -8.01 11.07 15.56
N PHE A 7 -7.94 12.02 14.63
CA PHE A 7 -6.78 12.91 14.43
C PHE A 7 -6.36 13.70 15.69
N GLY A 8 -7.29 13.92 16.62
CA GLY A 8 -7.02 14.57 17.91
C GLY A 8 -6.54 13.64 19.03
N ASP A 9 -6.60 12.31 18.88
CA ASP A 9 -6.18 11.38 19.94
C ASP A 9 -4.65 11.21 19.94
N ASN A 10 -4.00 11.47 21.07
CA ASN A 10 -2.56 11.34 21.25
C ASN A 10 -2.01 9.92 20.99
N ARG A 11 -2.86 8.90 20.90
CA ARG A 11 -2.51 7.51 20.59
C ARG A 11 -2.64 7.17 19.11
N GLN A 12 -3.16 8.06 18.27
CA GLN A 12 -3.11 7.92 16.82
C GLN A 12 -1.65 7.75 16.37
N MET A 13 -1.40 6.78 15.49
CA MET A 13 -0.05 6.45 14.98
C MET A 13 0.99 6.15 16.08
N SER A 14 0.57 5.56 17.22
CA SER A 14 1.46 5.27 18.37
C SER A 14 2.19 3.92 18.29
N ALA A 15 1.96 3.09 17.27
CA ALA A 15 2.58 1.78 17.17
C ALA A 15 2.87 1.32 15.73
N GLY A 16 3.86 0.42 15.60
CA GLY A 16 4.30 -0.15 14.32
C GLY A 16 4.88 0.90 13.39
N VAL A 17 4.84 0.63 12.09
CA VAL A 17 5.36 1.52 11.03
C VAL A 17 4.79 2.94 11.08
N ALA A 18 3.56 3.11 11.58
CA ALA A 18 2.94 4.44 11.71
C ALA A 18 3.74 5.37 12.64
N VAL A 19 4.49 4.85 13.61
CA VAL A 19 5.37 5.66 14.46
C VAL A 19 6.49 6.31 13.64
N SER A 20 7.07 5.56 12.71
CA SER A 20 8.13 6.06 11.83
C SER A 20 7.60 7.15 10.90
N PHE A 21 6.41 6.95 10.32
CA PHE A 21 5.74 7.98 9.52
C PHE A 21 5.46 9.23 10.34
N ARG A 22 4.91 9.08 11.56
CA ARG A 22 4.63 10.21 12.46
C ARG A 22 5.88 11.01 12.79
N ARG A 23 7.00 10.33 13.08
CA ARG A 23 8.27 10.99 13.42
C ARG A 23 8.85 11.77 12.24
N LYS A 24 8.68 11.27 11.01
CA LYS A 24 9.24 11.89 9.80
C LYS A 24 8.34 12.97 9.21
N PHE A 25 7.04 12.72 9.12
CA PHE A 25 6.08 13.56 8.38
C PHE A 25 5.03 14.23 9.27
N GLY A 26 5.07 14.00 10.59
CA GLY A 26 4.02 14.43 11.50
C GLY A 26 2.77 13.54 11.44
N ARG A 27 1.73 13.95 12.16
CA ARG A 27 0.40 13.31 12.06
C ARG A 27 -0.40 14.03 10.97
N PRO A 28 -1.17 13.30 10.16
CA PRO A 28 -2.13 13.96 9.29
C PRO A 28 -3.16 14.71 10.14
N VAL A 29 -3.57 15.87 9.65
CA VAL A 29 -4.64 16.69 10.22
C VAL A 29 -5.88 16.64 9.31
N LEU A 30 -7.00 17.23 9.73
CA LEU A 30 -8.23 17.22 8.95
C LEU A 30 -8.07 17.87 7.57
N SER A 31 -7.22 18.90 7.43
CA SER A 31 -6.93 19.51 6.12
C SER A 31 -6.14 18.60 5.18
N ASP A 32 -5.53 17.54 5.68
CA ASP A 32 -4.82 16.53 4.87
C ASP A 32 -5.78 15.45 4.35
N CYS A 33 -7.05 15.46 4.75
CA CYS A 33 -8.03 14.49 4.27
C CYS A 33 -8.42 14.79 2.81
N VAL A 34 -8.13 13.87 1.90
CA VAL A 34 -8.67 13.88 0.53
C VAL A 34 -10.12 13.40 0.55
N THR A 35 -10.36 12.35 1.32
CA THR A 35 -11.69 11.84 1.65
C THR A 35 -11.73 11.47 3.14
N ARG A 36 -12.88 11.04 3.65
CA ARG A 36 -12.97 10.54 5.04
C ARG A 36 -12.13 9.27 5.28
N SER A 37 -11.79 8.55 4.20
CA SER A 37 -11.11 7.26 4.25
C SER A 37 -9.64 7.34 3.78
N LEU A 38 -9.17 8.54 3.39
CA LEU A 38 -7.82 8.75 2.84
C LEU A 38 -7.25 10.12 3.22
N THR A 39 -6.03 10.12 3.76
CA THR A 39 -5.22 11.33 3.95
C THR A 39 -4.06 11.38 2.98
N PHE A 40 -3.64 12.59 2.63
CA PHE A 40 -2.53 12.87 1.73
C PHE A 40 -1.66 13.99 2.31
N GLN A 41 -0.36 13.73 2.43
CA GLN A 41 0.63 14.72 2.83
C GLN A 41 1.77 14.70 1.81
N GLN A 42 2.25 15.87 1.38
CA GLN A 42 3.38 15.97 0.47
C GLN A 42 4.18 17.25 0.75
N ALA A 43 5.46 17.08 1.07
CA ALA A 43 6.42 18.18 1.11
C ALA A 43 7.09 18.35 -0.26
N VAL A 44 7.54 19.57 -0.57
CA VAL A 44 8.22 19.88 -1.83
C VAL A 44 9.49 19.04 -1.97
N GLY A 45 9.62 18.31 -3.07
CA GLY A 45 10.77 17.44 -3.35
C GLY A 45 10.79 16.12 -2.58
N GLU A 46 9.76 15.80 -1.80
CA GLU A 46 9.63 14.53 -1.09
C GLU A 46 8.56 13.62 -1.70
N ALA A 47 8.61 12.34 -1.33
CA ALA A 47 7.56 11.38 -1.66
C ALA A 47 6.24 11.77 -0.98
N ALA A 48 5.13 11.63 -1.71
CA ALA A 48 3.80 11.75 -1.13
C ALA A 48 3.51 10.62 -0.14
N VAL A 49 2.78 10.95 0.92
CA VAL A 49 2.43 10.04 2.01
C VAL A 49 0.92 9.88 2.08
N TYR A 50 0.47 8.65 1.84
CA TYR A 50 -0.92 8.26 2.03
C TYR A 50 -1.15 7.57 3.37
N GLY A 51 -2.17 8.04 4.08
CA GLY A 51 -2.75 7.42 5.27
C GLY A 51 -4.14 6.87 4.96
N LEU A 52 -4.28 5.54 4.93
CA LEU A 52 -5.57 4.87 4.77
C LEU A 52 -6.30 4.90 6.12
N VAL A 53 -7.38 5.66 6.20
CA VAL A 53 -8.20 5.80 7.42
C VAL A 53 -9.15 4.61 7.47
N THR A 54 -8.67 3.53 8.09
CA THR A 54 -9.38 2.23 8.05
C THR A 54 -10.33 2.00 9.21
N LYS A 55 -10.31 2.89 10.21
CA LYS A 55 -11.12 2.78 11.43
C LYS A 55 -11.37 4.14 12.05
N PRO A 56 -12.49 4.34 12.77
CA PRO A 56 -12.84 5.64 13.32
C PRO A 56 -11.91 6.05 14.46
N ILE A 57 -11.53 5.12 15.34
CA ILE A 57 -10.69 5.39 16.51
C ILE A 57 -9.54 4.39 16.64
N TYR A 58 -8.46 4.76 17.32
CA TYR A 58 -7.23 3.97 17.36
C TYR A 58 -7.42 2.59 18.04
N SER A 59 -8.38 2.46 18.96
CA SER A 59 -8.63 1.25 19.75
C SER A 59 -9.49 0.20 19.03
N THR A 60 -10.25 0.60 18.00
CA THR A 60 -11.08 -0.32 17.25
C THR A 60 -10.27 -1.08 16.19
N LYS A 61 -10.89 -2.12 15.62
CA LYS A 61 -10.37 -2.81 14.44
C LYS A 61 -11.04 -2.24 13.19
N PRO A 62 -10.33 -2.20 12.05
CA PRO A 62 -10.99 -1.89 10.79
C PRO A 62 -11.99 -2.99 10.44
N THR A 63 -13.03 -2.62 9.72
CA THR A 63 -13.89 -3.58 9.01
C THR A 63 -13.28 -3.86 7.64
N LEU A 64 -13.70 -4.94 6.97
CA LEU A 64 -13.27 -5.18 5.59
C LEU A 64 -13.80 -4.08 4.65
N GLN A 65 -15.03 -3.62 4.87
CA GLN A 65 -15.63 -2.53 4.09
C GLN A 65 -14.82 -1.23 4.19
N SER A 66 -14.51 -0.77 5.41
CA SER A 66 -13.73 0.46 5.60
C SER A 66 -12.28 0.33 5.09
N TYR A 67 -11.75 -0.89 5.02
CA TYR A 67 -10.44 -1.16 4.44
C TYR A 67 -10.48 -1.09 2.91
N ASP A 68 -11.46 -1.73 2.27
CA ASP A 68 -11.64 -1.75 0.82
C ASP A 68 -11.97 -0.35 0.29
N GLU A 69 -12.82 0.39 0.99
CA GLU A 69 -13.15 1.78 0.66
C GLU A 69 -11.91 2.68 0.69
N ALA A 70 -11.05 2.53 1.71
CA ALA A 70 -9.80 3.29 1.79
C ALA A 70 -8.83 2.92 0.64
N PHE A 71 -8.80 1.67 0.21
CA PHE A 71 -8.03 1.24 -0.96
C PHE A 71 -8.60 1.80 -2.27
N GLN A 72 -9.92 1.82 -2.44
CA GLN A 72 -10.55 2.39 -3.63
C GLN A 72 -10.23 3.89 -3.76
N HIS A 73 -10.38 4.66 -2.68
CA HIS A 73 -10.01 6.07 -2.69
C HIS A 73 -8.51 6.28 -2.94
N LEU A 74 -7.65 5.39 -2.44
CA LEU A 74 -6.22 5.44 -2.78
C LEU A 74 -6.02 5.26 -4.30
N ILE A 75 -6.67 4.28 -4.92
CA ILE A 75 -6.57 4.04 -6.38
C ILE A 75 -6.99 5.29 -7.15
N ASP A 76 -8.16 5.83 -6.83
CA ASP A 76 -8.75 6.97 -7.56
C ASP A 76 -7.85 8.21 -7.47
N ASP A 77 -7.39 8.58 -6.28
CA ASP A 77 -6.53 9.74 -6.08
C ASP A 77 -5.12 9.52 -6.66
N PHE A 78 -4.58 8.30 -6.57
CA PHE A 78 -3.27 7.96 -7.13
C PHE A 78 -3.25 8.06 -8.67
N ILE A 79 -4.32 7.62 -9.34
CA ILE A 79 -4.53 7.80 -10.79
C ILE A 79 -4.64 9.29 -11.11
N GLY A 80 -5.50 10.02 -10.37
CA GLY A 80 -5.71 11.45 -10.59
C GLY A 80 -4.43 12.29 -10.48
N LYS A 81 -3.49 11.89 -9.61
CA LYS A 81 -2.18 12.54 -9.46
C LYS A 81 -1.11 12.03 -10.43
N GLY A 82 -1.40 11.00 -11.22
CA GLY A 82 -0.48 10.43 -12.20
C GLY A 82 0.76 9.78 -11.59
N PHE A 83 0.68 9.30 -10.34
CA PHE A 83 1.80 8.61 -9.70
C PHE A 83 2.07 7.26 -10.38
N LYS A 84 3.33 6.80 -10.28
CA LYS A 84 3.80 5.59 -10.98
C LYS A 84 4.45 4.55 -10.09
N LYS A 85 4.66 4.87 -8.81
CA LYS A 85 5.29 3.97 -7.85
C LYS A 85 4.65 4.08 -6.48
N LEU A 86 4.25 2.94 -5.92
CA LEU A 86 3.77 2.81 -4.55
C LEU A 86 4.79 2.00 -3.73
N ILE A 87 5.28 2.57 -2.64
CA ILE A 87 6.07 1.86 -1.64
C ILE A 87 5.23 1.73 -0.37
N CYS A 88 4.98 0.50 0.09
CA CYS A 88 4.09 0.29 1.23
C CYS A 88 4.52 -0.89 2.14
N PRO A 89 4.15 -0.85 3.44
CA PRO A 89 4.20 -2.04 4.28
C PRO A 89 3.03 -2.99 3.94
N PRO A 90 2.96 -4.20 4.52
CA PRO A 90 1.76 -5.05 4.43
C PRO A 90 0.60 -4.42 5.24
N MET A 91 -0.07 -3.46 4.61
CA MET A 91 -1.00 -2.52 5.23
C MET A 91 -2.17 -3.25 5.92
N GLY A 92 -2.26 -3.14 7.24
CA GLY A 92 -3.34 -3.74 8.03
C GLY A 92 -3.10 -5.20 8.46
N CYS A 93 -2.14 -5.90 7.88
CA CYS A 93 -1.93 -7.34 8.13
C CYS A 93 -1.33 -7.66 9.51
N MET A 94 -0.80 -6.65 10.20
CA MET A 94 -0.12 -6.82 11.49
C MET A 94 -1.10 -6.63 12.66
N ARG A 95 -1.18 -5.41 13.22
CA ARG A 95 -1.98 -5.13 14.42
C ARG A 95 -3.49 -5.07 14.15
N ASN A 96 -3.86 -4.79 12.91
CA ASN A 96 -5.26 -4.65 12.49
C ASN A 96 -5.89 -5.98 12.04
N LYS A 97 -5.11 -7.07 11.96
CA LYS A 97 -5.57 -8.43 11.64
C LYS A 97 -6.31 -8.54 10.29
N ILE A 98 -6.00 -7.69 9.31
CA ILE A 98 -6.45 -7.93 7.93
C ILE A 98 -5.77 -9.21 7.42
N ALA A 99 -6.54 -10.09 6.78
CA ALA A 99 -5.98 -11.32 6.23
C ALA A 99 -5.01 -11.03 5.09
N LEU A 100 -3.94 -11.83 4.97
CA LEU A 100 -2.96 -11.69 3.89
C LEU A 100 -3.58 -11.83 2.49
N SER A 101 -4.56 -12.72 2.34
CA SER A 101 -5.34 -12.88 1.10
C SER A 101 -6.09 -11.61 0.73
N HIS A 102 -6.71 -10.95 1.70
CA HIS A 102 -7.49 -9.73 1.47
C HIS A 102 -6.61 -8.53 1.11
N PHE A 103 -5.46 -8.40 1.77
CA PHE A 103 -4.44 -7.43 1.35
C PHE A 103 -3.90 -7.72 -0.05
N ALA A 104 -3.59 -8.99 -0.35
CA ALA A 104 -3.09 -9.40 -1.66
C ALA A 104 -4.08 -9.06 -2.79
N LYS A 105 -5.37 -9.35 -2.58
CA LYS A 105 -6.44 -8.98 -3.53
C LYS A 105 -6.43 -7.47 -3.80
N ASN A 106 -6.42 -6.66 -2.75
CA ASN A 106 -6.47 -5.20 -2.87
C ASN A 106 -5.21 -4.61 -3.51
N ILE A 107 -4.02 -5.08 -3.15
CA ILE A 107 -2.76 -4.55 -3.70
C ILE A 107 -2.54 -4.96 -5.15
N VAL A 108 -2.98 -6.17 -5.55
CA VAL A 108 -2.97 -6.60 -6.95
C VAL A 108 -3.99 -5.81 -7.78
N ASN A 109 -5.20 -5.57 -7.24
CA ASN A 109 -6.16 -4.69 -7.89
C ASN A 109 -5.61 -3.25 -8.04
N PHE A 110 -4.96 -2.71 -7.01
CA PHE A 110 -4.28 -1.42 -7.09
C PHE A 110 -3.25 -1.41 -8.23
N HIS A 111 -2.37 -2.42 -8.30
CA HIS A 111 -1.36 -2.52 -9.35
C HIS A 111 -2.00 -2.52 -10.75
N HIS A 112 -3.01 -3.37 -10.99
CA HIS A 112 -3.67 -3.46 -12.29
C HIS A 112 -4.43 -2.17 -12.68
N LYS A 113 -5.08 -1.50 -11.72
CA LYS A 113 -5.87 -0.29 -12.00
C LYS A 113 -5.00 0.94 -12.25
N THR A 114 -3.83 1.00 -11.61
CA THR A 114 -2.95 2.18 -11.65
C THR A 114 -1.77 2.05 -12.61
N ASP A 115 -1.46 0.81 -13.04
CA ASP A 115 -0.23 0.46 -13.75
C ASP A 115 1.04 0.92 -12.99
N ALA A 116 0.94 1.04 -11.66
CA ALA A 116 2.03 1.51 -10.83
C ALA A 116 2.92 0.36 -10.39
N GLU A 117 4.23 0.61 -10.34
CA GLU A 117 5.17 -0.28 -9.68
C GLU A 117 4.87 -0.33 -8.18
N VAL A 118 4.69 -1.53 -7.64
CA VAL A 118 4.42 -1.72 -6.21
C VAL A 118 5.62 -2.39 -5.52
N ILE A 119 6.18 -1.71 -4.53
CA ILE A 119 7.22 -2.24 -3.65
C ILE A 119 6.63 -2.47 -2.26
N ILE A 120 6.61 -3.72 -1.81
CA ILE A 120 6.15 -4.08 -0.46
C ILE A 120 7.36 -4.31 0.44
N VAL A 121 7.50 -3.49 1.48
CA VAL A 121 8.60 -3.57 2.43
C VAL A 121 8.15 -4.29 3.70
N VAL A 122 8.84 -5.39 4.03
CA VAL A 122 8.58 -6.16 5.25
C VAL A 122 9.83 -6.16 6.12
N SER A 123 9.70 -5.66 7.35
CA SER A 123 10.79 -5.65 8.33
C SER A 123 10.66 -6.81 9.33
N ASN A 124 11.79 -7.39 9.73
CA ASN A 124 11.83 -8.36 10.82
C ASN A 124 11.81 -7.64 12.18
N GLU A 125 10.67 -7.06 12.54
CA GLU A 125 10.49 -6.41 13.83
C GLU A 125 10.57 -7.44 14.97
N ARG A 126 11.51 -7.25 15.89
CA ARG A 126 11.55 -7.97 17.17
C ARG A 126 10.50 -7.35 18.09
N ASN A 127 9.40 -8.05 18.36
CA ASN A 127 8.34 -7.57 19.25
C ASN A 127 8.01 -8.65 20.29
N SER A 128 7.81 -8.23 21.54
CA SER A 128 7.41 -9.10 22.65
C SER A 128 5.96 -9.54 22.57
N ARG A 129 5.12 -8.86 21.78
CA ARG A 129 3.72 -9.23 21.53
C ARG A 129 3.60 -10.00 20.21
N GLY A 130 2.72 -10.99 20.15
CA GLY A 130 2.43 -11.74 18.92
C GLY A 130 2.05 -10.82 17.77
N LEU A 131 3.00 -10.58 16.86
CA LEU A 131 2.78 -9.91 15.58
C LEU A 131 2.43 -10.95 14.51
N ARG A 132 2.07 -10.49 13.29
CA ARG A 132 1.89 -11.36 12.12
C ARG A 132 0.87 -12.49 12.35
N ASN A 133 -0.12 -12.26 13.21
CA ASN A 133 -1.08 -13.28 13.65
C ASN A 133 -0.42 -14.57 14.20
N GLY A 134 0.74 -14.43 14.86
CA GLY A 134 1.48 -15.55 15.44
C GLY A 134 2.56 -16.15 14.53
N LEU A 135 2.61 -15.75 13.26
CA LEU A 135 3.60 -16.26 12.31
C LEU A 135 5.01 -15.72 12.61
N GLN A 136 6.02 -16.56 12.36
CA GLN A 136 7.40 -16.11 12.26
C GLN A 136 7.58 -15.18 11.06
N HIS A 137 8.68 -14.43 11.04
CA HIS A 137 8.93 -13.47 9.96
C HIS A 137 8.91 -14.11 8.58
N GLN A 138 9.65 -15.21 8.44
CA GLN A 138 9.82 -15.89 7.17
C GLN A 138 8.49 -16.50 6.70
N GLU A 139 7.76 -17.17 7.58
CA GLU A 139 6.43 -17.73 7.30
C GLU A 139 5.44 -16.66 6.83
N PHE A 140 5.47 -15.48 7.45
CA PHE A 140 4.64 -14.36 7.04
C PHE A 140 5.03 -13.83 5.65
N VAL A 141 6.32 -13.70 5.36
CA VAL A 141 6.82 -13.24 4.05
C VAL A 141 6.44 -14.25 2.96
N ASP A 142 6.63 -15.54 3.21
CA ASP A 142 6.32 -16.59 2.25
C ASP A 142 4.81 -16.70 2.00
N SER A 143 4.02 -16.60 3.07
CA SER A 143 2.55 -16.52 2.96
C SER A 143 2.11 -15.29 2.17
N LEU A 144 2.73 -14.13 2.38
CA LEU A 144 2.42 -12.91 1.66
C LEU A 144 2.73 -13.06 0.16
N ARG A 145 3.92 -13.58 -0.18
CA ARG A 145 4.33 -13.87 -1.56
C ARG A 145 3.36 -14.85 -2.24
N MET A 146 3.00 -15.92 -1.55
CA MET A 146 2.08 -16.92 -2.07
C MET A 146 0.70 -16.32 -2.38
N ASN A 147 0.14 -15.50 -1.47
CA ASN A 147 -1.15 -14.86 -1.69
C ASN A 147 -1.11 -13.87 -2.87
N ILE A 148 -0.06 -13.05 -2.98
CA ILE A 148 0.09 -12.13 -4.13
C ILE A 148 0.23 -12.91 -5.43
N LYS A 149 1.07 -13.96 -5.46
CA LYS A 149 1.22 -14.82 -6.63
C LYS A 149 -0.14 -15.42 -7.03
N LYS A 150 -0.91 -15.94 -6.07
CA LYS A 150 -2.22 -16.51 -6.34
C LYS A 150 -3.17 -15.50 -7.01
N GLU A 151 -3.29 -14.29 -6.45
CA GLU A 151 -4.17 -13.25 -6.99
C GLU A 151 -3.74 -12.78 -8.39
N LEU A 152 -2.43 -12.72 -8.66
CA LEU A 152 -1.92 -12.43 -10.01
C LEU A 152 -2.29 -13.51 -11.04
N HIS A 153 -2.37 -14.79 -10.64
CA HIS A 153 -2.77 -15.86 -11.56
C HIS A 153 -4.28 -15.89 -11.78
N LEU A 154 -5.08 -15.67 -10.74
CA LEU A 154 -6.55 -15.64 -10.86
C LEU A 154 -7.01 -14.58 -11.87
N ASN A 155 -6.39 -13.41 -11.85
CA ASN A 155 -6.73 -12.33 -12.79
C ASN A 155 -6.29 -12.58 -14.25
N ARG A 156 -5.43 -13.57 -14.50
CA ARG A 156 -5.03 -13.97 -15.87
C ARG A 156 -5.90 -15.07 -16.46
N SER A 157 -6.66 -15.77 -15.62
CA SER A 157 -7.40 -16.97 -16.02
C SER A 157 -8.83 -16.71 -16.44
N GLU A 158 -9.33 -15.47 -16.36
CA GLU A 158 -10.62 -15.11 -16.96
C GLU A 158 -10.42 -14.99 -18.49
N PRO A 159 -10.83 -16.00 -19.28
CA PRO A 159 -10.74 -15.93 -20.72
C PRO A 159 -11.79 -14.92 -21.15
N HIS A 160 -11.33 -13.77 -21.62
CA HIS A 160 -12.18 -12.79 -22.25
C HIS A 160 -12.57 -13.32 -23.65
N ASP A 161 -13.36 -14.39 -23.71
CA ASP A 161 -13.80 -14.97 -24.98
C ASP A 161 -15.19 -15.64 -24.87
N MET A 162 -16.20 -14.96 -25.43
CA MET A 162 -16.94 -15.43 -26.62
C MET A 162 -18.13 -14.49 -26.93
N SER A 163 -17.92 -13.67 -27.98
CA SER A 163 -18.80 -13.36 -29.14
C SER A 163 -20.27 -13.85 -29.11
N THR A 164 -21.33 -13.20 -29.62
CA THR A 164 -21.49 -12.44 -30.89
C THR A 164 -22.90 -11.80 -30.96
N THR A 165 -23.08 -10.63 -31.55
CA THR A 165 -24.05 -10.46 -32.66
C THR A 165 -23.53 -9.42 -33.64
N ILE A 166 -23.62 -9.77 -34.92
CA ILE A 166 -22.96 -9.23 -36.10
C ILE A 166 -23.60 -7.91 -36.54
N GLY A 167 -22.78 -6.92 -36.92
CA GLY A 167 -23.19 -5.75 -37.71
C GLY A 167 -21.99 -5.24 -38.54
N PRO A 168 -22.15 -4.94 -39.85
CA PRO A 168 -21.02 -4.70 -40.75
C PRO A 168 -20.45 -3.26 -40.68
N ALA A 169 -19.14 -3.17 -40.97
CA ALA A 169 -18.26 -1.99 -40.90
C ALA A 169 -18.42 -1.02 -42.11
N PRO A 170 -17.75 0.17 -42.12
CA PRO A 170 -16.33 0.24 -42.57
C PRO A 170 -15.40 1.35 -41.97
N ARG A 171 -14.07 1.08 -42.00
CA ARG A 171 -12.85 1.95 -42.21
C ARG A 171 -12.62 3.18 -41.28
N ALA A 172 -11.42 3.61 -40.87
CA ALA A 172 -10.02 3.43 -41.30
C ALA A 172 -8.99 3.72 -40.16
N SER A 173 -7.86 3.01 -40.22
CA SER A 173 -6.44 3.33 -39.91
C SER A 173 -6.00 4.18 -38.70
N GLY A 174 -5.09 3.61 -37.90
CA GLY A 174 -4.17 4.34 -37.00
C GLY A 174 -3.50 3.45 -35.95
N GLU A 175 -2.46 2.68 -36.33
CA GLU A 175 -1.65 1.85 -35.43
C GLU A 175 -0.57 2.67 -34.70
N ILE A 176 -0.53 2.59 -33.37
CA ILE A 176 0.70 2.68 -32.57
C ILE A 176 0.56 1.66 -31.44
N SER A 177 1.39 0.60 -31.47
CA SER A 177 1.40 -0.47 -30.49
C SER A 177 2.64 -0.34 -29.60
N HIS A 178 2.45 -0.01 -28.33
CA HIS A 178 3.49 -0.07 -27.29
C HIS A 178 3.18 -1.23 -26.35
N THR A 179 3.94 -2.31 -26.46
CA THR A 179 3.93 -3.44 -25.52
C THR A 179 4.92 -3.17 -24.39
N SER A 180 4.42 -2.66 -23.26
CA SER A 180 5.20 -2.57 -22.02
C SER A 180 5.13 -3.90 -21.27
N ALA A 181 6.29 -4.46 -20.91
CA ALA A 181 6.38 -5.68 -20.12
C ALA A 181 5.90 -5.43 -18.68
N GLU A 182 4.81 -6.10 -18.29
CA GLU A 182 4.18 -5.99 -16.97
C GLU A 182 5.12 -6.56 -15.89
N THR A 183 5.64 -5.69 -15.03
CA THR A 183 6.56 -6.08 -13.94
C THR A 183 5.77 -6.29 -12.65
N PRO A 184 5.76 -7.51 -12.06
CA PRO A 184 4.94 -7.81 -10.89
C PRO A 184 5.42 -7.07 -9.63
N PRO A 185 4.55 -6.89 -8.61
CA PRO A 185 4.92 -6.30 -7.33
C PRO A 185 6.16 -6.94 -6.70
N HIS A 186 7.14 -6.12 -6.32
CA HIS A 186 8.38 -6.58 -5.71
C HIS A 186 8.30 -6.54 -4.18
N ILE A 187 8.63 -7.66 -3.51
CA ILE A 187 8.70 -7.72 -2.05
C ILE A 187 10.15 -7.65 -1.61
N VAL A 188 10.50 -6.57 -0.92
CA VAL A 188 11.84 -6.34 -0.37
C VAL A 188 11.82 -6.66 1.12
N SER A 189 12.54 -7.71 1.50
CA SER A 189 12.86 -8.00 2.91
C SER A 189 14.17 -7.32 3.26
N GLY A 190 14.11 -6.26 4.05
CA GLY A 190 15.28 -5.53 4.52
C GLY A 190 15.70 -5.96 5.93
N PRO A 191 16.97 -5.77 6.31
CA PRO A 191 17.35 -5.81 7.72
C PRO A 191 16.50 -4.80 8.52
N PRO A 192 16.23 -5.05 9.81
CA PRO A 192 15.49 -4.09 10.63
C PRO A 192 16.18 -2.71 10.54
N PRO A 193 15.42 -1.60 10.56
CA PRO A 193 16.04 -0.29 10.67
C PRO A 193 16.88 -0.29 11.94
N SER A 194 18.20 -0.18 11.76
CA SER A 194 19.15 0.01 12.85
C SER A 194 18.60 1.13 13.73
N GLN A 195 18.48 0.88 15.03
CA GLN A 195 18.19 1.96 15.97
C GLN A 195 19.35 2.95 15.83
N LEU A 196 19.13 4.03 15.08
CA LEU A 196 20.07 5.13 14.97
C LEU A 196 20.29 5.69 16.38
N PRO A 197 21.55 5.85 16.81
CA PRO A 197 21.83 6.50 18.08
C PRO A 197 21.27 7.92 18.07
N SER A 198 20.78 8.34 19.22
CA SER A 198 20.35 9.70 19.51
C SER A 198 21.38 10.72 19.03
N ASN A 199 20.88 11.71 18.28
CA ASN A 199 21.59 12.88 17.76
C ASN A 199 22.88 13.27 18.50
N THR A 200 24.00 13.10 17.82
CA THR A 200 25.09 14.07 17.87
C THR A 200 25.44 14.45 16.44
N SER A 201 25.41 15.77 16.20
CA SER A 201 25.74 16.47 14.96
C SER A 201 26.93 15.86 14.22
N ARG A 202 26.78 15.58 12.91
CA ARG A 202 27.80 15.84 11.89
C ARG A 202 27.31 15.56 10.47
N SER A 203 27.72 16.46 9.59
CA SER A 203 27.62 16.48 8.13
C SER A 203 28.25 15.28 7.44
N ALA A 204 27.66 14.84 6.32
CA ALA A 204 28.29 14.34 5.07
C ALA A 204 27.20 13.71 4.17
N SER A 205 26.93 14.26 2.98
CA SER A 205 27.53 13.96 1.67
C SER A 205 26.92 12.74 0.98
N VAL A 206 26.25 13.02 -0.14
CA VAL A 206 25.67 12.05 -1.09
C VAL A 206 26.78 11.56 -2.02
N VAL A 207 26.85 10.26 -2.25
CA VAL A 207 27.54 9.67 -3.40
C VAL A 207 26.52 8.83 -4.16
N SER A 208 26.55 9.06 -5.47
CA SER A 208 25.65 8.61 -6.53
C SER A 208 25.40 7.11 -6.59
#